data_AF-A0A817HUM9-F1
#
_entry.id   AF-A0A817HUM9-F1
#
_cell.length_a   1.000
_cell.length_b   1.000
_cell.length_c   1.000
_cell.angle_alpha   90.00
_cell.angle_beta   90.00
_cell.angle_gamma   90.00
#
_symmetry.space_group_name_H-M   'P 1'
#
loop_
_entity.id
_entity.type
_entity.pdbx_description
1 polymer ?
#
loop_
_entity_poly.entity_id
_entity_poly.type
_entity_poly.pdbx_seq_one_letter_code
_entity_poly.pdbx_strand_id
1 'polypeptide(L)'
;MDVESERRNALISFGALSGAGIILAFIRTWKWFSRSGRAIIDLPTIGKFILHIVGIIGTVLLLVTAGVSLYSLIMFKVKLNCNANTISVWRTYFAANEFNELQTFRRINVSFHLFFVLLFLKGINLENISCAQSDIFVFSFDTCKTQYFPIFRTAVGFCILLGTALIQYLVYTIFYQRIVEDKIINFIDLCAVSNISVFILDENYHGYYIHGRSPHGMTDVNMKEILINLHREENRMSGTRGLQNSSDDQIFIMKINRSFRRQYELLFRNYYVRNIIL
;
A
#
# COMPACT_ATOMS: atom_id res chain seq x y z
N MET A 1 23.63 3.18 -9.10
CA MET A 1 23.20 1.99 -9.84
C MET A 1 22.16 2.51 -10.78
N ASP A 2 22.52 2.66 -12.05
CA ASP A 2 21.68 3.38 -12.99
C ASP A 2 20.57 2.43 -13.43
N VAL A 3 19.40 2.63 -12.85
CA VAL A 3 18.20 1.79 -13.06
C VAL A 3 17.91 1.60 -14.55
N GLU A 4 18.16 2.62 -15.35
CA GLU A 4 17.96 2.58 -16.80
C GLU A 4 18.90 1.60 -17.51
N SER A 5 20.15 1.47 -17.03
CA SER A 5 21.10 0.52 -17.60
C SER A 5 20.70 -0.94 -17.30
N GLU A 6 20.19 -1.21 -16.09
CA GLU A 6 19.72 -2.54 -15.70
C GLU A 6 18.45 -2.93 -16.44
N ARG A 7 17.51 -2.00 -16.55
CA ARG A 7 16.28 -2.17 -17.34
C ARG A 7 16.61 -2.50 -18.80
N ARG A 8 17.55 -1.78 -19.40
CA ARG A 8 18.00 -2.04 -20.78
C ARG A 8 18.62 -3.44 -20.90
N ASN A 9 19.48 -3.84 -19.97
CA ASN A 9 20.10 -5.18 -20.00
C ASN A 9 19.08 -6.31 -19.82
N ALA A 10 18.08 -6.12 -18.96
CA ALA A 10 16.98 -7.06 -18.78
C ALA A 10 16.16 -7.21 -20.08
N LEU A 11 15.83 -6.10 -20.75
CA LEU A 11 15.11 -6.10 -22.03
C LEU A 11 15.88 -6.84 -23.13
N ILE A 12 17.19 -6.59 -23.24
CA ILE A 12 18.06 -7.31 -24.20
C ILE A 12 18.04 -8.83 -23.90
N SER A 13 18.09 -9.20 -22.62
CA SER A 13 18.06 -10.60 -22.18
C SER A 13 16.73 -11.30 -22.51
N PHE A 14 15.59 -10.61 -22.29
CA PHE A 14 14.28 -11.10 -22.70
C PHE A 14 14.18 -11.32 -24.21
N GLY A 15 14.67 -10.36 -25.00
CA GLY A 15 14.65 -10.45 -26.46
C GLY A 15 15.48 -11.63 -26.99
N ALA A 16 16.72 -11.79 -26.49
CA ALA A 16 17.59 -12.86 -26.93
C ALA A 16 17.05 -14.27 -26.58
N LEU A 17 16.59 -14.45 -25.34
CA LEU A 17 16.10 -15.75 -24.87
C LEU A 17 14.73 -16.12 -25.45
N SER A 18 13.85 -15.15 -25.68
CA SER A 18 12.56 -15.41 -26.35
C SER A 18 12.74 -15.80 -27.81
N GLY A 19 13.68 -15.17 -28.54
CA GLY A 19 14.04 -15.56 -29.90
C GLY A 19 14.54 -17.00 -29.99
N ALA A 20 15.51 -17.37 -29.14
CA ALA A 20 15.98 -18.76 -29.04
C ALA A 20 14.83 -19.71 -28.61
N GLY A 21 13.96 -19.22 -27.73
CA GLY A 21 12.80 -19.95 -27.25
C GLY A 21 11.81 -20.33 -28.34
N ILE A 22 11.50 -19.44 -29.28
CA ILE A 22 10.59 -19.73 -30.40
C ILE A 22 11.18 -20.81 -31.31
N ILE A 23 12.49 -20.77 -31.57
CA ILE A 23 13.19 -21.80 -32.35
C ILE A 23 13.09 -23.16 -31.65
N LEU A 24 13.28 -23.20 -30.32
CA LEU A 24 13.12 -24.41 -29.53
C LEU A 24 11.67 -24.92 -29.51
N ALA A 25 10.68 -24.01 -29.46
CA ALA A 25 9.26 -24.36 -29.56
C ALA A 25 8.97 -25.05 -30.89
N PHE A 26 9.50 -24.49 -31.98
CA PHE A 26 9.33 -25.03 -33.33
C PHE A 26 9.95 -26.42 -33.45
N ILE A 27 11.19 -26.61 -32.99
CA ILE A 27 11.87 -27.92 -33.01
C ILE A 27 11.10 -28.95 -32.18
N ARG A 28 10.60 -28.57 -31.00
CA ARG A 28 9.81 -29.48 -30.13
C ARG A 28 8.50 -29.89 -30.79
N THR A 29 7.79 -28.95 -31.39
CA THR A 29 6.55 -29.24 -32.14
C THR A 29 6.84 -30.11 -33.35
N TRP A 30 7.90 -29.82 -34.11
CA TRP A 30 8.28 -30.61 -35.29
C TRP A 30 8.63 -32.05 -34.93
N LYS A 31 9.41 -32.25 -33.86
CA LYS A 31 9.71 -33.58 -33.32
C LYS A 31 8.47 -34.31 -32.84
N TRP A 32 7.49 -33.62 -32.26
CA TRP A 32 6.22 -34.24 -31.88
C TRP A 32 5.34 -34.59 -33.09
N PHE A 33 5.28 -33.69 -34.08
CA PHE A 33 4.52 -33.87 -35.32
C PHE A 33 5.01 -35.09 -36.10
N SER A 34 6.34 -35.20 -36.29
CA SER A 34 6.97 -36.34 -36.97
C SER A 34 6.68 -37.68 -36.27
N ARG A 35 6.65 -37.71 -34.92
CA ARG A 35 6.28 -38.92 -34.15
C ARG A 35 4.80 -39.27 -34.23
N SER A 36 3.95 -38.31 -34.54
CA SER A 36 2.49 -38.51 -34.56
C SER A 36 2.00 -39.10 -35.89
N GLY A 37 2.87 -39.26 -36.89
CA GLY A 37 2.53 -39.87 -38.18
C GLY A 37 1.52 -39.06 -39.02
N ARG A 38 1.29 -37.79 -38.69
CA ARG A 38 0.33 -36.93 -39.38
C ARG A 38 0.96 -36.32 -40.63
N ALA A 39 0.21 -36.31 -41.73
CA ALA A 39 0.67 -35.75 -43.02
C ALA A 39 0.29 -34.27 -43.21
N ILE A 40 -0.70 -33.77 -42.47
CA ILE A 40 -1.27 -32.43 -42.63
C ILE A 40 -1.15 -31.66 -41.30
N ILE A 41 -0.93 -30.35 -41.40
CA ILE A 41 -0.93 -29.44 -40.25
C ILE A 41 -2.38 -29.23 -39.79
N ASP A 42 -2.81 -30.06 -38.85
CA ASP A 42 -4.14 -29.96 -38.24
C ASP A 42 -4.17 -28.92 -37.09
N LEU A 43 -5.38 -28.52 -36.68
CA LEU A 43 -5.62 -27.63 -35.52
C LEU A 43 -4.90 -28.09 -34.21
N PRO A 44 -4.82 -29.39 -33.87
CA PRO A 44 -4.05 -29.85 -32.70
C PRO A 44 -2.54 -29.60 -32.79
N THR A 45 -1.96 -29.57 -34.00
CA THR A 45 -0.54 -29.27 -34.21
C THR A 45 -0.26 -27.80 -33.91
N ILE A 46 -1.16 -26.91 -34.34
CA ILE A 46 -1.12 -25.48 -34.01
C ILE A 46 -1.29 -25.29 -32.49
N GLY A 47 -2.27 -25.99 -31.88
CA GLY A 47 -2.48 -25.96 -30.43
C GLY A 47 -1.25 -26.38 -29.63
N LYS A 48 -0.53 -27.42 -30.05
CA LYS A 48 0.71 -27.86 -29.39
C LYS A 48 1.86 -26.87 -29.55
N PHE A 49 1.97 -26.21 -30.70
CA PHE A 49 2.95 -25.15 -30.88
C PHE A 49 2.71 -23.98 -29.93
N ILE A 50 1.44 -23.55 -29.81
CA ILE A 50 1.04 -22.48 -28.87
C ILE A 50 1.39 -22.87 -27.44
N LEU A 51 1.05 -24.09 -27.00
CA LEU A 51 1.38 -24.56 -25.65
C LEU A 51 2.90 -24.59 -25.39
N HIS A 52 3.70 -24.98 -26.37
CA HIS A 52 5.16 -24.94 -26.26
C HIS A 52 5.72 -23.51 -26.20
N ILE A 53 5.15 -22.57 -26.97
CA ILE A 53 5.50 -21.14 -26.88
C ILE A 53 5.18 -20.60 -25.48
N VAL A 54 3.96 -20.83 -24.97
CA VAL A 54 3.52 -20.34 -23.66
C VAL A 54 4.45 -20.86 -22.54
N GLY A 55 4.81 -22.15 -22.58
CA GLY A 55 5.73 -22.72 -21.59
C GLY A 55 7.14 -22.13 -21.67
N ILE A 56 7.64 -21.85 -22.87
CA ILE A 56 8.97 -21.26 -23.06
C ILE A 56 8.98 -19.79 -22.65
N ILE A 57 7.94 -19.03 -22.96
CA ILE A 57 7.77 -17.65 -22.47
C ILE A 57 7.82 -17.63 -20.95
N GLY A 58 7.07 -18.52 -20.28
CA GLY A 58 7.10 -18.63 -18.82
C GLY A 58 8.50 -18.95 -18.26
N THR A 59 9.25 -19.81 -18.94
CA THR A 59 10.63 -20.17 -18.53
C THR A 59 11.59 -19.00 -18.70
N VAL A 60 11.51 -18.26 -19.80
CA VAL A 60 12.33 -17.06 -20.07
C VAL A 60 12.01 -15.96 -19.06
N LEU A 61 10.72 -15.75 -18.77
CA LEU A 61 10.27 -14.81 -17.75
C LEU A 61 10.90 -15.11 -16.39
N LEU A 62 10.82 -16.37 -15.94
CA LEU A 62 11.37 -16.78 -14.66
C LEU A 62 12.90 -16.63 -14.60
N LEU A 63 13.61 -17.04 -15.65
CA LEU A 63 15.08 -17.05 -15.65
C LEU A 63 15.68 -15.64 -15.65
N VAL A 64 15.13 -14.73 -16.46
CA VAL A 64 15.63 -13.34 -16.52
C VAL A 64 15.29 -12.60 -15.23
N THR A 65 14.07 -12.75 -14.71
CA THR A 65 13.69 -12.08 -13.44
C THR A 65 14.50 -12.59 -12.25
N ALA A 66 14.74 -13.91 -12.16
CA ALA A 66 15.61 -14.49 -11.14
C ALA A 66 17.08 -14.05 -11.29
N GLY A 67 17.58 -13.96 -12.53
CA GLY A 67 18.95 -13.50 -12.80
C GLY A 67 19.15 -12.02 -12.42
N VAL A 68 18.21 -11.16 -12.81
CA VAL A 68 18.24 -9.73 -12.45
C VAL A 68 18.13 -9.56 -10.93
N SER A 69 17.23 -10.27 -10.26
CA SER A 69 17.08 -10.16 -8.80
C SER A 69 18.32 -10.63 -8.05
N LEU A 70 18.95 -11.72 -8.48
CA LEU A 70 20.21 -12.20 -7.90
C LEU A 70 21.36 -11.21 -8.13
N TYR A 71 21.50 -10.69 -9.36
CA TYR A 71 22.52 -9.70 -9.70
C TYR A 71 22.38 -8.43 -8.86
N SER A 72 21.16 -7.88 -8.77
CA SER A 72 20.88 -6.71 -7.95
C SER A 72 21.15 -6.97 -6.46
N LEU A 73 20.85 -8.18 -5.95
CA LEU A 73 21.15 -8.55 -4.56
C LEU A 73 22.66 -8.61 -4.26
N ILE A 74 23.45 -9.18 -5.18
CA ILE A 74 24.92 -9.25 -5.04
C ILE A 74 25.50 -7.84 -5.09
N MET A 75 25.12 -7.03 -6.08
CA MET A 75 25.61 -5.67 -6.22
C MET A 75 25.18 -4.78 -5.04
N PHE A 76 23.99 -4.98 -4.50
CA PHE A 76 23.52 -4.30 -3.29
C PHE A 76 24.43 -4.59 -2.08
N LYS A 77 24.80 -5.87 -1.86
CA LYS A 77 25.75 -6.24 -0.78
C LYS A 77 27.13 -5.62 -0.98
N VAL A 78 27.65 -5.59 -2.21
CA VAL A 78 28.95 -4.98 -2.51
C VAL A 78 28.90 -3.46 -2.27
N LYS A 79 27.83 -2.78 -2.68
CA LYS A 79 27.67 -1.33 -2.51
C LYS A 79 27.61 -0.91 -1.03
N LEU A 80 26.93 -1.69 -0.19
CA LEU A 80 26.86 -1.44 1.25
C LEU A 80 28.24 -1.45 1.93
N ASN A 81 29.15 -2.32 1.50
CA ASN A 81 30.50 -2.39 2.06
C ASN A 81 31.38 -1.20 1.66
N CYS A 82 31.11 -0.52 0.54
CA CYS A 82 31.94 0.57 0.04
C CYS A 82 31.51 1.97 0.53
N ASN A 83 30.25 2.13 0.95
CA ASN A 83 29.67 3.42 1.30
C ASN A 83 29.03 3.38 2.70
N ALA A 84 29.85 3.36 3.75
CA ALA A 84 29.38 3.37 5.14
C ALA A 84 28.57 4.62 5.54
N ASN A 85 28.61 5.69 4.72
CA ASN A 85 27.92 6.96 4.97
C ASN A 85 26.70 7.21 4.07
N THR A 86 26.30 6.26 3.20
CA THR A 86 25.08 6.45 2.41
C THR A 86 23.85 6.04 3.20
N ILE A 87 22.91 6.98 3.34
CA ILE A 87 21.59 6.74 3.93
C ILE A 87 20.93 5.56 3.20
N SER A 88 20.46 4.56 3.95
CA SER A 88 19.83 3.39 3.36
C SER A 88 18.54 3.79 2.64
N VAL A 89 18.40 3.38 1.37
CA VAL A 89 17.18 3.62 0.57
C VAL A 89 15.96 2.98 1.23
N TRP A 90 16.17 1.91 1.98
CA TRP A 90 15.16 1.18 2.72
C TRP A 90 14.39 2.06 3.70
N ARG A 91 15.05 2.99 4.42
CA ARG A 91 14.37 3.91 5.35
C ARG A 91 13.27 4.70 4.64
N THR A 92 13.56 5.24 3.46
CA THR A 92 12.57 5.99 2.66
C THR A 92 11.49 5.09 2.11
N TYR A 93 11.84 3.88 1.67
CA TYR A 93 10.87 2.91 1.18
C TYR A 93 9.89 2.46 2.28
N PHE A 94 10.38 2.15 3.47
CA PHE A 94 9.54 1.77 4.61
C PHE A 94 8.62 2.91 5.03
N ALA A 95 9.15 4.14 5.15
CA ALA A 95 8.33 5.30 5.46
C ALA A 95 7.25 5.53 4.37
N ALA A 96 7.59 5.39 3.09
CA ALA A 96 6.63 5.51 2.00
C ALA A 96 5.56 4.40 2.03
N ASN A 97 5.95 3.16 2.37
CA ASN A 97 5.02 2.04 2.48
C ASN A 97 3.98 2.29 3.58
N GLU A 98 4.42 2.61 4.80
CA GLU A 98 3.49 2.91 5.89
C GLU A 98 2.60 4.12 5.58
N PHE A 99 3.14 5.15 4.92
CA PHE A 99 2.33 6.28 4.51
C PHE A 99 1.25 5.89 3.49
N ASN A 100 1.55 4.98 2.56
CA ASN A 100 0.58 4.44 1.62
C ASN A 100 -0.50 3.59 2.33
N GLU A 101 -0.12 2.81 3.33
CA GLU A 101 -1.08 2.07 4.17
C GLU A 101 -2.02 3.03 4.91
N LEU A 102 -1.52 4.15 5.43
CA LEU A 102 -2.33 5.19 6.05
C LEU A 102 -3.36 5.82 5.09
N GLN A 103 -3.02 6.00 3.82
CA GLN A 103 -3.94 6.57 2.83
C GLN A 103 -5.17 5.69 2.58
N THR A 104 -5.01 4.37 2.70
CA THR A 104 -6.09 3.41 2.48
C THR A 104 -6.76 2.96 3.79
N PHE A 105 -6.27 3.45 4.92
CA PHE A 105 -6.78 3.13 6.24
C PHE A 105 -8.22 3.60 6.42
N ARG A 106 -9.08 2.69 6.89
CA ARG A 106 -10.50 2.96 7.17
C ARG A 106 -10.82 2.58 8.60
N ARG A 107 -11.43 3.51 9.34
CA ARG A 107 -11.91 3.26 10.72
C ARG A 107 -13.10 2.29 10.75
N ILE A 108 -13.84 2.20 9.66
CA ILE A 108 -15.03 1.36 9.53
C ILE A 108 -14.70 0.15 8.65
N ASN A 109 -14.91 -1.05 9.18
CA ASN A 109 -14.83 -2.29 8.41
C ASN A 109 -16.13 -2.50 7.61
N VAL A 110 -16.03 -2.47 6.29
CA VAL A 110 -17.18 -2.55 5.37
C VAL A 110 -17.97 -3.85 5.53
N SER A 111 -17.30 -4.99 5.71
CA SER A 111 -17.96 -6.29 5.84
C SER A 111 -18.82 -6.37 7.10
N PHE A 112 -18.27 -5.94 8.24
CA PHE A 112 -19.04 -5.86 9.49
C PHE A 112 -20.15 -4.82 9.39
N HIS A 113 -19.88 -3.67 8.77
CA HIS A 113 -20.88 -2.63 8.57
C HIS A 113 -22.11 -3.15 7.82
N LEU A 114 -21.90 -3.79 6.66
CA LEU A 114 -22.99 -4.39 5.87
C LEU A 114 -23.71 -5.51 6.63
N PHE A 115 -22.97 -6.35 7.35
CA PHE A 115 -23.56 -7.40 8.18
C PHE A 115 -24.52 -6.81 9.23
N PHE A 116 -24.10 -5.80 9.99
CA PHE A 116 -24.96 -5.18 11.00
C PHE A 116 -26.14 -4.42 10.38
N VAL A 117 -25.95 -3.73 9.26
CA VAL A 117 -27.05 -3.06 8.55
C VAL A 117 -28.11 -4.07 8.13
N LEU A 118 -27.71 -5.22 7.57
CA LEU A 118 -28.62 -6.30 7.21
C LEU A 118 -29.26 -6.97 8.44
N LEU A 119 -28.50 -7.19 9.51
CA LEU A 119 -29.01 -7.73 10.77
C LEU A 119 -30.11 -6.82 11.34
N PHE A 120 -29.90 -5.51 11.37
CA PHE A 120 -30.88 -4.55 11.88
C PHE A 120 -32.10 -4.44 10.96
N LEU A 121 -31.91 -4.33 9.65
CA LEU A 121 -33.02 -4.21 8.70
C LEU A 121 -33.84 -5.49 8.59
N LYS A 122 -33.19 -6.63 8.34
CA LYS A 122 -33.83 -7.93 8.01
C LYS A 122 -33.82 -8.93 9.15
N GLY A 123 -32.82 -8.91 10.02
CA GLY A 123 -32.78 -9.82 11.17
C GLY A 123 -33.76 -9.42 12.26
N ILE A 124 -33.82 -8.12 12.59
CA ILE A 124 -34.71 -7.55 13.61
C ILE A 124 -36.03 -7.02 12.99
N ASN A 125 -36.14 -7.02 11.65
CA ASN A 125 -37.28 -6.48 10.92
C ASN A 125 -37.52 -4.97 11.15
N LEU A 126 -36.49 -4.17 11.39
CA LEU A 126 -36.65 -2.71 11.49
C LEU A 126 -37.14 -2.07 10.18
N GLU A 127 -37.09 -2.79 9.06
CA GLU A 127 -37.75 -2.35 7.83
C GLU A 127 -39.28 -2.21 7.97
N ASN A 128 -39.90 -2.95 8.90
CA ASN A 128 -41.34 -2.88 9.18
C ASN A 128 -41.77 -1.55 9.81
N ILE A 129 -40.83 -0.76 10.36
CA ILE A 129 -41.11 0.63 10.80
C ILE A 129 -41.68 1.44 9.65
N SER A 130 -41.26 1.15 8.41
CA SER A 130 -41.71 1.89 7.24
C SER A 130 -43.13 1.54 6.76
N CYS A 131 -43.80 0.57 7.40
CA CYS A 131 -45.16 0.18 7.07
C CYS A 131 -46.21 1.04 7.76
N ALA A 132 -47.33 1.23 7.07
CA ALA A 132 -48.53 1.81 7.65
C ALA A 132 -49.24 0.77 8.54
N GLN A 133 -48.78 0.61 9.78
CA GLN A 133 -49.41 -0.24 10.79
C GLN A 133 -49.61 0.54 12.09
N SER A 134 -50.70 0.26 12.82
CA SER A 134 -51.05 0.92 14.08
C SER A 134 -50.29 0.39 15.30
N ASP A 135 -49.61 -0.75 15.16
CA ASP A 135 -48.93 -1.43 16.26
C ASP A 135 -47.54 -0.83 16.49
N ILE A 136 -47.28 -0.44 17.73
CA ILE A 136 -46.01 0.15 18.18
C ILE A 136 -44.91 -0.92 18.32
N PHE A 137 -45.29 -2.20 18.39
CA PHE A 137 -44.36 -3.31 18.52
C PHE A 137 -43.71 -3.67 17.18
N VAL A 138 -42.52 -3.11 16.96
CA VAL A 138 -41.68 -3.30 15.76
C VAL A 138 -41.19 -4.75 15.59
N PHE A 139 -41.22 -5.56 16.65
CA PHE A 139 -40.59 -6.90 16.70
C PHE A 139 -41.48 -8.05 16.21
N SER A 140 -42.63 -7.79 15.61
CA SER A 140 -43.45 -8.84 15.03
C SER A 140 -42.75 -9.45 13.81
N PHE A 141 -42.52 -10.76 13.84
CA PHE A 141 -41.92 -11.52 12.72
C PHE A 141 -42.86 -11.69 11.53
N ASP A 142 -44.10 -11.19 11.63
CA ASP A 142 -45.04 -11.18 10.53
C ASP A 142 -44.61 -10.18 9.47
N THR A 143 -44.58 -10.64 8.22
CA THR A 143 -44.39 -9.79 7.05
C THR A 143 -45.53 -8.79 6.98
N CYS A 144 -45.17 -7.50 6.94
CA CYS A 144 -46.14 -6.42 6.80
C CYS A 144 -47.10 -6.68 5.63
N LYS A 145 -48.40 -6.73 5.95
CA LYS A 145 -49.48 -7.01 4.98
C LYS A 145 -49.99 -5.73 4.27
N THR A 146 -49.42 -4.57 4.59
CA THR A 146 -49.86 -3.26 4.10
C THR A 146 -48.85 -2.61 3.14
N GLN A 147 -49.27 -1.52 2.49
CA GLN A 147 -48.45 -0.82 1.50
C GLN A 147 -47.32 -0.02 2.17
N TYR A 148 -46.10 -0.12 1.62
CA TYR A 148 -44.96 0.67 2.05
C TYR A 148 -45.00 2.09 1.47
N PHE A 149 -44.57 3.07 2.27
CA PHE A 149 -44.23 4.39 1.75
C PHE A 149 -42.75 4.42 1.32
N PRO A 150 -42.43 4.61 0.02
CA PRO A 150 -41.07 4.45 -0.49
C PRO A 150 -40.08 5.45 0.12
N ILE A 151 -40.49 6.70 0.29
CA ILE A 151 -39.65 7.77 0.88
C ILE A 151 -39.30 7.45 2.33
N PHE A 152 -40.29 7.00 3.11
CA PHE A 152 -40.09 6.68 4.52
C PHE A 152 -39.22 5.43 4.69
N ARG A 153 -39.38 4.42 3.83
CA ARG A 153 -38.51 3.24 3.80
C ARG A 153 -37.05 3.60 3.51
N THR A 154 -36.80 4.49 2.54
CA THR A 154 -35.43 4.96 2.26
C THR A 154 -34.86 5.76 3.43
N ALA A 155 -35.67 6.56 4.12
CA ALA A 155 -35.24 7.31 5.30
C ALA A 155 -34.84 6.38 6.46
N VAL A 156 -35.65 5.35 6.76
CA VAL A 156 -35.32 4.35 7.78
C VAL A 156 -34.01 3.63 7.44
N GLY A 157 -33.83 3.23 6.17
CA GLY A 157 -32.58 2.61 5.71
C GLY A 157 -31.35 3.51 5.92
N PHE A 158 -31.47 4.79 5.57
CA PHE A 158 -30.39 5.76 5.77
C PHE A 158 -30.08 6.00 7.25
N CYS A 159 -31.11 6.07 8.11
CA CYS A 159 -30.94 6.19 9.56
C CYS A 159 -30.18 4.99 10.15
N ILE A 160 -30.49 3.77 9.72
CA ILE A 160 -29.79 2.55 10.19
C ILE A 160 -28.34 2.52 9.67
N LEU A 161 -28.11 2.89 8.40
CA LEU A 161 -26.76 3.01 7.83
C LEU A 161 -25.91 4.01 8.62
N LEU A 162 -26.41 5.22 8.86
CA LEU A 162 -25.67 6.22 9.63
C LEU A 162 -25.50 5.81 11.10
N GLY A 163 -26.54 5.25 11.73
CA GLY A 163 -26.49 4.83 13.12
C GLY A 163 -25.45 3.72 13.35
N THR A 164 -25.43 2.71 12.49
CA THR A 164 -24.42 1.63 12.56
C THR A 164 -23.01 2.13 12.27
N ALA A 165 -22.84 3.05 11.31
CA ALA A 165 -21.56 3.68 11.02
C ALA A 165 -21.05 4.51 12.22
N LEU A 166 -21.93 5.26 12.86
CA LEU A 166 -21.61 6.06 14.05
C LEU A 166 -21.18 5.17 15.22
N ILE A 167 -21.93 4.09 15.50
CA ILE A 167 -21.60 3.14 16.56
C ILE A 167 -20.22 2.52 16.29
N GLN A 168 -19.96 2.06 15.06
CA GLN A 168 -18.65 1.50 14.71
C GLN A 168 -17.52 2.53 14.83
N TYR A 169 -17.76 3.76 14.39
CA TYR A 169 -16.81 4.86 14.54
C TYR A 169 -16.50 5.17 16.01
N LEU A 170 -17.51 5.19 16.88
CA LEU A 170 -17.34 5.41 18.31
C LEU A 170 -16.58 4.26 18.96
N VAL A 171 -16.94 3.01 18.66
CA VAL A 171 -16.23 1.83 19.17
C VAL A 171 -14.76 1.86 18.75
N TYR A 172 -14.50 2.18 17.49
CA TYR A 172 -13.13 2.32 16.99
C TYR A 172 -12.37 3.43 17.74
N THR A 173 -12.95 4.64 17.84
CA THR A 173 -12.25 5.81 18.39
C THR A 173 -12.04 5.71 19.91
N ILE A 174 -13.01 5.18 20.65
CA ILE A 174 -12.97 5.10 22.12
C ILE A 174 -12.16 3.90 22.59
N PHE A 175 -12.34 2.74 21.96
CA PHE A 175 -11.72 1.50 22.43
C PHE A 175 -10.52 1.11 21.57
N TYR A 176 -10.72 0.90 20.26
CA TYR A 176 -9.67 0.34 19.41
C TYR A 176 -8.44 1.25 19.33
N GLN A 177 -8.63 2.53 18.99
CA GLN A 177 -7.53 3.48 18.81
C GLN A 177 -6.78 3.76 20.11
N ARG A 178 -7.48 3.77 21.26
CA ARG A 178 -6.85 4.09 22.56
C ARG A 178 -6.15 2.91 23.21
N ILE A 179 -6.66 1.69 23.02
CA ILE A 179 -6.18 0.50 23.73
C ILE A 179 -5.26 -0.35 22.85
N VAL A 180 -5.56 -0.45 21.55
CA VAL A 180 -4.87 -1.39 20.65
C VAL A 180 -3.76 -0.70 19.88
N GLU A 181 -4.12 0.26 19.02
CA GLU A 181 -3.15 0.84 18.09
C GLU A 181 -3.61 2.22 17.58
N ASP A 182 -2.74 3.23 17.68
CA ASP A 182 -2.87 4.47 16.92
C ASP A 182 -1.91 4.46 15.73
N LYS A 183 -2.47 4.23 14.54
CA LYS A 183 -1.74 4.18 13.27
C LYS A 183 -0.94 5.46 12.98
N ILE A 184 -1.42 6.63 13.38
CA ILE A 184 -0.75 7.90 13.09
C ILE A 184 0.49 8.05 13.97
N ILE A 185 0.38 7.72 15.26
CA ILE A 185 1.50 7.75 16.20
C ILE A 185 2.57 6.74 15.78
N ASN A 186 2.17 5.52 15.41
CA ASN A 186 3.08 4.50 14.91
C ASN A 186 3.88 4.97 13.69
N PHE A 187 3.25 5.71 12.78
CA PHE A 187 3.93 6.28 11.62
C PHE A 187 4.94 7.37 12.00
N ILE A 188 4.60 8.23 12.97
CA ILE A 188 5.52 9.26 13.49
C ILE A 188 6.72 8.62 14.18
N ASP A 189 6.48 7.59 15.00
CA ASP A 189 7.53 6.80 15.64
C ASP A 189 8.45 6.14 14.60
N LEU A 190 7.88 5.55 13.54
CA LEU A 190 8.67 5.01 12.44
C LEU A 190 9.54 6.08 11.78
N CYS A 191 8.99 7.28 11.53
CA CYS A 191 9.74 8.40 10.97
C CYS A 191 10.92 8.81 11.88
N ALA A 192 10.71 8.83 13.19
CA ALA A 192 11.75 9.15 14.18
C ALA A 192 12.86 8.10 14.23
N VAL A 193 12.49 6.81 14.34
CA VAL A 193 13.44 5.69 14.38
C VAL A 193 14.19 5.56 13.05
N SER A 194 13.52 5.83 11.94
CA SER A 194 14.11 5.85 10.60
C SER A 194 14.79 7.18 10.28
N ASN A 195 14.88 8.13 11.22
CA ASN A 195 15.49 9.45 11.06
C ASN A 195 15.12 10.13 9.70
N ILE A 196 13.83 10.10 9.35
CA ILE A 196 13.24 10.74 8.16
C ILE A 196 12.19 11.75 8.61
N SER A 197 12.37 13.02 8.24
CA SER A 197 11.31 14.01 8.35
C SER A 197 10.42 14.03 7.11
N VAL A 198 9.12 14.17 7.32
CA VAL A 198 8.12 14.17 6.24
C VAL A 198 7.53 15.58 6.13
N PHE A 199 7.47 16.07 4.89
CA PHE A 199 6.93 17.38 4.56
C PHE A 199 5.76 17.19 3.60
N ILE A 200 4.57 17.66 4.00
CA ILE A 200 3.31 17.43 3.29
C ILE A 200 2.66 18.79 3.02
N LEU A 201 2.27 19.04 1.77
CA LEU A 201 1.49 20.20 1.38
C LEU A 201 0.11 19.76 0.95
N ASP A 202 -0.91 20.22 1.66
CA ASP A 202 -2.31 20.08 1.28
C ASP A 202 -2.75 21.23 0.37
N GLU A 203 -2.29 22.45 0.64
CA GLU A 203 -2.54 23.65 -0.16
C GLU A 203 -1.24 24.34 -0.62
N ASN A 204 -1.36 25.44 -1.37
CA ASN A 204 -0.21 26.18 -1.89
C ASN A 204 0.62 26.87 -0.81
N TYR A 205 -0.01 27.25 0.32
CA TYR A 205 0.60 28.04 1.39
C TYR A 205 0.41 27.42 2.78
N HIS A 206 -0.16 26.23 2.84
CA HIS A 206 -0.43 25.49 4.07
C HIS A 206 0.08 24.05 3.90
N GLY A 207 0.41 23.43 5.03
CA GLY A 207 0.82 22.05 5.07
C GLY A 207 1.22 21.60 6.46
N TYR A 208 1.72 20.38 6.52
CA TYR A 208 2.12 19.70 7.74
C TYR A 208 3.57 19.25 7.64
N TYR A 209 4.29 19.35 8.75
CA TYR A 209 5.66 18.88 8.89
C TYR A 209 5.75 17.90 10.05
N ILE A 210 6.27 16.70 9.77
CA ILE A 210 6.57 15.68 10.75
C ILE A 210 8.08 15.64 10.93
N HIS A 211 8.52 15.90 12.15
CA HIS A 211 9.92 15.84 12.55
C HIS A 211 10.29 14.42 12.96
N GLY A 212 10.91 13.68 12.05
CA GLY A 212 11.43 12.35 12.33
C GLY A 212 12.94 12.37 12.46
N ARG A 213 13.49 13.04 13.47
CA ARG A 213 14.92 12.93 13.79
C ARG A 213 15.10 11.95 14.93
N SER A 214 15.96 10.94 14.76
CA SER A 214 16.25 10.02 15.86
C SER A 214 17.08 10.74 16.93
N PRO A 215 16.74 10.63 18.22
CA PRO A 215 17.52 11.26 19.30
C PRO A 215 18.90 10.60 19.49
N HIS A 216 19.09 9.38 18.97
CA HIS A 216 20.32 8.60 19.11
C HIS A 216 21.36 8.84 18.01
N GLY A 217 21.03 9.63 16.98
CA GLY A 217 21.92 9.97 15.85
C GLY A 217 22.24 8.84 14.86
N MET A 218 22.18 7.59 15.30
CA MET A 218 22.33 6.39 14.48
C MET A 218 21.00 5.66 14.30
N THR A 219 20.77 5.16 13.08
CA THR A 219 19.60 4.38 12.68
C THR A 219 20.04 3.11 11.96
N ASP A 220 19.15 2.13 11.81
CA ASP A 220 19.47 0.82 11.21
C ASP A 220 20.47 -0.02 12.04
N VAL A 221 20.33 0.04 13.36
CA VAL A 221 21.18 -0.68 14.31
C VAL A 221 20.63 -2.07 14.63
N ASN A 222 21.49 -2.94 15.17
CA ASN A 222 21.07 -4.29 15.58
C ASN A 222 20.01 -4.24 16.70
N MET A 223 19.17 -5.27 16.81
CA MET A 223 18.07 -5.33 17.79
C MET A 223 18.53 -5.08 19.24
N LYS A 224 19.71 -5.59 19.62
CA LYS A 224 20.30 -5.34 20.95
C LYS A 224 20.55 -3.85 21.20
N GLU A 225 21.01 -3.14 20.17
CA GLU A 225 21.31 -1.71 20.25
C GLU A 225 20.03 -0.87 20.26
N ILE A 226 18.99 -1.29 19.52
CA ILE A 226 17.64 -0.72 19.61
C ILE A 226 17.13 -0.80 21.05
N LEU A 227 17.25 -1.97 21.71
CA LEU A 227 16.80 -2.14 23.09
C LEU A 227 17.56 -1.25 24.08
N ILE A 228 18.88 -1.12 23.91
CA ILE A 228 19.69 -0.20 24.73
C ILE A 228 19.23 1.25 24.53
N ASN A 229 18.94 1.64 23.29
CA ASN A 229 18.47 2.98 22.95
C ASN A 229 17.09 3.27 23.55
N LEU A 230 16.16 2.32 23.49
CA LEU A 230 14.84 2.42 24.14
C LEU A 230 14.97 2.59 25.66
N HIS A 231 15.85 1.82 26.32
CA HIS A 231 16.11 2.02 27.75
C HIS A 231 16.75 3.37 28.05
N ARG A 232 17.57 3.93 27.16
CA ARG A 232 18.11 5.29 27.32
C ARG A 232 17.04 6.35 27.13
N GLU A 233 16.06 6.16 26.24
CA GLU A 233 14.90 7.05 26.11
C GLU A 233 14.00 6.98 27.34
N GLU A 234 13.70 5.78 27.84
CA GLU A 234 12.91 5.55 29.05
C GLU A 234 13.52 6.28 30.26
N ASN A 235 14.84 6.17 30.43
CA ASN A 235 15.58 6.85 31.50
C ASN A 235 15.90 8.33 31.19
N ARG A 236 15.36 8.91 30.10
CA ARG A 236 15.59 10.30 29.66
C ARG A 236 17.08 10.68 29.56
N MET A 237 17.93 9.74 29.20
CA MET A 237 19.38 9.96 28.99
C MET A 237 19.72 10.36 27.54
N SER A 238 18.72 10.39 26.65
CA SER A 238 18.87 10.83 25.25
C SER A 238 18.20 12.19 25.04
N GLY A 239 18.51 12.85 23.93
CA GLY A 239 17.83 14.08 23.53
C GLY A 239 16.32 13.87 23.33
N THR A 240 15.55 14.95 23.38
CA THR A 240 14.11 14.91 23.08
C THR A 240 13.86 14.65 21.59
N ARG A 241 12.70 14.07 21.27
CA ARG A 241 12.34 13.76 19.87
C ARG A 241 11.78 14.95 19.10
N GLY A 242 11.35 16.01 19.79
CA GLY A 242 10.72 17.17 19.16
C GLY A 242 11.70 18.14 18.50
N LEU A 243 11.16 18.98 17.61
CA LEU A 243 11.94 19.97 16.88
C LEU A 243 12.36 21.16 17.76
N GLN A 244 11.49 21.59 18.69
CA GLN A 244 11.81 22.67 19.61
C GLN A 244 12.63 22.14 20.78
N ASN A 245 13.57 22.95 21.25
CA ASN A 245 14.39 22.63 22.41
C ASN A 245 13.49 22.22 23.58
N SER A 246 13.78 21.07 24.19
CA SER A 246 13.04 20.50 25.34
C SER A 246 11.57 20.13 25.11
N SER A 247 11.10 20.09 23.86
CA SER A 247 9.77 19.55 23.51
C SER A 247 9.88 18.14 22.93
N ASP A 248 8.84 17.33 23.14
CA ASP A 248 8.65 16.04 22.46
C ASP A 248 7.66 16.16 21.28
N ASP A 249 7.24 17.38 20.93
CA ASP A 249 6.31 17.61 19.84
C ASP A 249 7.00 17.38 18.48
N GLN A 250 6.46 16.43 17.72
CA GLN A 250 7.01 16.05 16.41
C GLN A 250 6.17 16.53 15.23
N ILE A 251 4.92 16.95 15.47
CA ILE A 251 3.99 17.36 14.42
C ILE A 251 3.83 18.87 14.44
N PHE A 252 4.01 19.50 13.29
CA PHE A 252 3.90 20.94 13.14
C PHE A 252 3.00 21.31 11.98
N ILE A 253 2.14 22.31 12.19
CA ILE A 253 1.42 22.98 11.11
C ILE A 253 2.35 24.05 10.55
N MET A 254 2.44 24.11 9.23
CA MET A 254 3.35 24.98 8.53
C MET A 254 2.58 25.92 7.61
N LYS A 255 2.93 27.21 7.69
CA LYS A 255 2.49 28.21 6.73
C LYS A 255 3.66 28.62 5.86
N ILE A 256 3.48 28.55 4.55
CA ILE A 256 4.55 28.73 3.57
C ILE A 256 4.39 30.06 2.86
N ASN A 257 5.51 30.76 2.63
CA ASN A 257 5.54 31.98 1.84
C ASN A 257 5.62 31.68 0.33
N ARG A 258 5.09 32.58 -0.50
CA ARG A 258 5.07 32.49 -1.96
C ARG A 258 6.45 32.30 -2.58
N SER A 259 7.48 32.92 -2.02
CA SER A 259 8.85 32.73 -2.49
C SER A 259 9.32 31.28 -2.38
N PHE A 260 9.02 30.63 -1.25
CA PHE A 260 9.34 29.22 -1.03
C PHE A 260 8.51 28.32 -1.96
N ARG A 261 7.20 28.56 -2.06
CA ARG A 261 6.32 27.77 -2.93
C ARG A 261 6.78 27.81 -4.39
N ARG A 262 7.19 28.98 -4.88
CA ARG A 262 7.73 29.13 -6.24
C ARG A 262 9.00 28.30 -6.45
N GLN A 263 9.93 28.30 -5.48
CA GLN A 263 11.14 27.48 -5.58
C GLN A 263 10.83 25.98 -5.56
N TYR A 264 9.90 25.56 -4.69
CA TYR A 264 9.44 24.18 -4.63
C TYR A 264 8.86 23.70 -5.97
N GLU A 265 7.99 24.50 -6.60
CA GLU A 265 7.41 24.18 -7.90
C GLU A 265 8.46 24.12 -9.02
N LEU A 266 9.46 25.02 -9.00
CA LEU A 266 10.56 24.98 -9.96
C LEU A 266 11.37 23.68 -9.84
N LEU A 267 11.69 23.25 -8.61
CA LEU A 267 12.39 21.99 -8.36
C LEU A 267 11.57 20.79 -8.83
N PHE A 268 10.28 20.77 -8.51
CA PHE A 268 9.39 19.68 -8.89
C PHE A 268 9.21 19.57 -10.42
N ARG A 269 9.06 20.71 -11.10
CA ARG A 269 8.97 20.76 -12.58
C ARG A 269 10.25 20.25 -13.24
N ASN A 270 11.41 20.67 -12.74
CA ASN A 270 12.70 20.24 -13.28
C ASN A 270 12.90 18.72 -13.12
N TYR A 271 12.44 18.14 -12.01
CA TYR A 271 12.47 16.69 -11.80
C TYR A 271 11.62 15.94 -12.84
N TYR A 272 10.40 16.40 -13.11
CA TYR A 272 9.52 15.79 -14.11
C TYR A 272 10.05 15.88 -15.54
N VAL A 273 10.54 17.05 -15.95
CA VAL A 273 11.08 17.25 -17.30
C VAL A 273 12.29 16.34 -17.57
N ARG A 274 13.14 16.12 -16.56
CA ARG A 274 14.32 15.26 -16.68
C ARG A 274 13.97 13.78 -16.88
N ASN A 275 12.83 13.32 -16.36
CA ASN A 275 12.36 11.94 -16.49
C ASN A 275 11.51 11.68 -17.76
N ILE A 276 11.14 12.72 -18.51
CA ILE A 276 10.41 12.60 -19.80
C ILE A 276 11.39 12.63 -20.99
N ILE A 277 12.56 13.27 -20.81
CA ILE A 277 13.57 13.48 -21.87
C ILE A 277 14.67 12.39 -21.83
N LEU A 278 14.60 11.45 -20.88
CA LEU A 278 15.44 10.25 -20.78
C LEU A 278 14.59 9.00 -20.97
#